data_AF-A0A3B9Y6B5-F1
#
_entry.id   AF-A0A3B9Y6B5-F1
#
_cell.length_a   1.000
_cell.length_b   1.000
_cell.length_c   1.000
_cell.angle_alpha   90.00
_cell.angle_beta   90.00
_cell.angle_gamma   90.00
#
_symmetry.space_group_name_H-M   'P 1'
#
loop_
_entity.id
_entity.type
_entity.pdbx_description
1 polymer ?
#
loop_
_entity_poly.entity_id
_entity_poly.type
_entity_poly.pdbx_seq_one_letter_code
_entity_poly.pdbx_strand_id
1 'polypeptide(L)' 'MDFETENRNRIIRLEQKVDFLLRELGLDAKEQASVPPPDDIIMLVRQGRKIEAIKLYREKTGVGLKEAKDVIDRMG' A
#
# COMPACT_ATOMS: atom_id res chain seq x y z
N MET A 1 17.45 -27.75 -24.49
CA MET A 1 16.27 -27.38 -23.69
C MET A 1 16.83 -26.65 -22.50
N ASP A 2 16.69 -25.34 -22.50
CA ASP A 2 17.77 -24.50 -21.99
C ASP A 2 17.39 -23.97 -20.60
N PHE A 3 18.35 -24.03 -19.69
CA PHE A 3 18.13 -23.78 -18.25
C PHE A 3 17.50 -22.40 -17.98
N GLU A 4 17.87 -21.38 -18.76
CA GLU A 4 17.26 -20.05 -18.70
C GLU A 4 15.77 -20.05 -19.05
N THR A 5 15.34 -20.87 -20.01
CA THR A 5 13.95 -21.02 -20.44
C THR A 5 13.13 -21.72 -19.36
N GLU A 6 13.66 -22.75 -18.72
CA GLU A 6 13.01 -23.40 -17.58
C GLU A 6 12.88 -22.43 -16.39
N ASN A 7 13.94 -21.70 -16.06
CA ASN A 7 13.90 -20.71 -14.98
C ASN A 7 12.92 -19.57 -15.26
N ARG A 8 12.88 -19.04 -16.49
CA ARG A 8 11.91 -18.03 -16.92
C ARG A 8 10.46 -18.54 -16.81
N ASN A 9 10.20 -19.77 -17.24
CA ASN A 9 8.89 -20.41 -17.09
C ASN A 9 8.50 -20.64 -15.62
N ARG A 10 9.49 -20.84 -14.73
CA ARG A 10 9.27 -20.96 -13.29
C ARG A 10 8.95 -19.61 -12.64
N ILE A 11 9.61 -18.52 -13.07
CA ILE A 11 9.34 -17.16 -12.62
C ILE A 11 7.90 -16.74 -12.99
N ILE A 12 7.50 -16.88 -14.25
CA ILE A 12 6.14 -16.54 -14.72
C ILE A 12 5.05 -17.28 -13.92
N ARG A 13 5.28 -18.56 -13.60
CA ARG A 13 4.36 -19.38 -12.78
C ARG A 13 4.34 -19.00 -11.30
N LEU A 14 5.34 -18.27 -10.80
CA LEU A 14 5.37 -17.72 -9.45
C LEU A 14 4.68 -16.36 -9.41
N GLU A 15 4.96 -15.47 -10.38
CA GLU A 15 4.27 -14.19 -10.56
C GLU A 15 2.75 -14.38 -10.64
N GLN A 16 2.28 -15.24 -11.55
CA GLN A 16 0.85 -15.59 -11.70
C GLN A 16 0.21 -16.15 -10.41
N LYS A 17 0.99 -16.81 -9.55
CA LYS A 17 0.49 -17.33 -8.26
C LYS A 17 0.47 -16.26 -7.18
N VAL A 18 1.44 -15.33 -7.19
CA VAL A 18 1.46 -14.18 -6.29
C VAL A 18 0.28 -13.26 -6.63
N ASP A 19 0.07 -12.93 -7.90
CA ASP A 19 -1.08 -12.11 -8.34
C ASP A 19 -2.42 -12.75 -7.94
N PHE A 20 -2.57 -14.06 -8.14
CA PHE A 20 -3.76 -14.80 -7.73
C PHE A 20 -3.97 -14.77 -6.20
N LEU A 21 -2.93 -15.06 -5.42
CA LEU A 21 -3.00 -15.05 -3.95
C LEU A 21 -3.28 -13.65 -3.39
N LEU A 22 -2.66 -12.61 -3.95
CA LEU A 22 -2.92 -11.22 -3.56
C LEU A 22 -4.39 -10.87 -3.79
N ARG A 23 -4.93 -11.21 -4.97
CA ARG A 23 -6.33 -10.95 -5.31
C ARG A 23 -7.32 -11.72 -4.41
N GLU A 24 -7.12 -13.02 -4.21
CA GLU A 24 -8.01 -13.85 -3.37
C GLU A 24 -7.96 -13.44 -1.88
N LEU A 25 -6.85 -12.86 -1.42
CA LEU A 25 -6.71 -12.35 -0.05
C LEU A 25 -7.22 -10.91 0.14
N GLY A 26 -7.71 -10.23 -0.91
CA GLY A 26 -8.05 -8.80 -0.85
C GLY A 26 -6.82 -7.90 -0.62
N LEU A 27 -5.65 -8.37 -1.05
CA LEU A 27 -4.35 -7.68 -0.97
C LEU A 27 -3.93 -7.14 -2.34
N ASP A 28 -4.91 -6.75 -3.18
CA ASP A 28 -4.64 -5.99 -4.39
C ASP A 28 -3.80 -4.76 -4.03
N ALA A 29 -2.67 -4.54 -4.72
CA ALA A 29 -1.65 -3.56 -4.32
C ALA A 29 -2.10 -2.08 -4.37
N LYS A 30 -3.40 -1.82 -4.64
CA LYS A 30 -4.08 -0.52 -4.57
C LYS A 30 -4.82 -0.31 -3.25
N GLU A 31 -5.00 -1.35 -2.43
CA GLU A 31 -5.85 -1.34 -1.24
C GLU A 31 -5.07 -1.14 0.08
N GLN A 32 -3.88 -0.54 -0.02
CA GLN A 32 -3.10 0.00 1.11
C GLN A 32 -3.83 1.12 1.89
N ALA A 33 -5.04 1.50 1.46
CA ALA A 33 -5.98 2.35 2.19
C ALA A 33 -6.84 1.59 3.23
N SER A 34 -6.77 0.24 3.28
CA SER A 34 -7.57 -0.60 4.18
C SER A 34 -6.93 -0.82 5.57
N VAL A 35 -5.63 -0.53 5.72
CA VAL A 35 -5.03 -0.45 7.06
C VAL A 35 -5.56 0.84 7.73
N PRO A 36 -6.35 0.76 8.81
CA PRO A 36 -6.85 1.96 9.47
C PRO A 36 -5.66 2.80 9.94
N PRO A 37 -5.69 4.14 9.79
CA PRO A 37 -4.56 4.97 10.20
C PRO A 37 -4.29 4.74 11.69
N PRO A 38 -3.08 4.30 12.09
CA PRO A 38 -2.75 4.11 13.50
C PRO A 38 -2.99 5.41 14.27
N ASP A 39 -3.44 5.29 15.52
CA ASP A 39 -4.09 6.37 16.27
C ASP A 39 -3.33 7.70 16.29
N ASP A 40 -1.99 7.67 16.26
CA ASP A 40 -1.10 8.82 16.03
C ASP A 40 -1.62 9.76 14.94
N ILE A 41 -2.00 9.22 13.78
CA ILE A 41 -2.44 9.96 12.59
C ILE A 41 -3.81 10.59 12.85
N ILE A 42 -4.73 9.84 13.46
CA ILE A 42 -6.07 10.33 13.81
C ILE A 42 -5.97 11.45 14.87
N MET A 43 -5.05 11.33 15.83
CA MET A 43 -4.73 12.39 16.79
C MET A 43 -4.13 13.63 16.12
N LEU A 44 -3.20 13.46 15.18
CA LEU A 44 -2.62 14.58 14.42
C LEU A 44 -3.69 15.33 13.59
N VAL A 45 -4.59 14.61 12.92
CA VAL A 45 -5.73 15.22 12.20
C VAL A 45 -6.64 15.99 13.15
N ARG A 46 -7.03 15.40 14.29
CA ARG A 46 -7.85 16.07 15.32
C ARG A 46 -7.16 17.28 15.96
N GLN A 47 -5.83 17.33 15.97
CA GLN A 47 -5.03 18.49 16.39
C GLN A 47 -4.86 19.55 15.30
N GLY A 48 -5.46 19.38 14.11
CA GLY A 48 -5.25 20.27 12.95
C GLY A 48 -3.88 20.12 12.27
N ARG A 49 -3.06 19.18 12.72
CA ARG A 49 -1.67 18.95 12.28
C ARG A 49 -1.62 18.09 11.02
N LYS A 50 -2.34 18.54 9.98
CA LYS A 50 -2.50 17.79 8.71
C LYS A 50 -1.18 17.51 8.00
N ILE A 51 -0.19 18.40 8.08
CA ILE A 51 1.13 18.20 7.44
C ILE A 51 1.86 17.02 8.07
N GLU A 52 1.93 16.98 9.40
CA GLU A 52 2.53 15.89 10.17
C GLU A 52 1.76 14.57 9.99
N ALA A 53 0.42 14.62 9.93
CA ALA A 53 -0.40 13.45 9.60
C ALA A 53 -0.10 12.91 8.19
N ILE A 54 0.00 13.78 7.17
CA ILE A 54 0.39 13.39 5.80
C ILE A 54 1.79 12.78 5.79
N LYS A 55 2.76 13.39 6.49
CA LYS A 55 4.11 12.85 6.59
C LYS A 55 4.12 11.46 7.21
N LEU A 56 3.47 11.28 8.36
CA LEU A 56 3.42 10.01 9.08
C LEU A 56 2.66 8.92 8.30
N TYR A 57 1.60 9.30 7.57
CA TYR A 57 0.90 8.38 6.67
C TYR A 57 1.83 7.87 5.57
N ARG A 58 2.60 8.76 4.91
CA ARG A 58 3.58 8.36 3.88
C ARG A 58 4.70 7.49 4.44
N GLU A 59 5.23 7.81 5.62
CA GLU A 59 6.30 7.03 6.25
C GLU A 59 5.83 5.62 6.66
N LYS A 60 4.55 5.44 7.02
CA LYS A 60 3.98 4.13 7.39
C LYS A 60 3.40 3.32 6.21
N THR A 61 3.03 3.96 5.09
CA THR A 61 2.37 3.28 3.95
C THR A 61 3.17 3.30 2.65
N GLY A 62 4.16 4.18 2.50
CA GLY A 62 4.96 4.34 1.28
C GLY A 62 4.29 5.14 0.15
N VAL A 63 3.03 5.58 0.29
CA VAL A 63 2.26 6.19 -0.81
C VAL A 63 2.77 7.57 -1.26
N GLY A 64 2.32 7.98 -2.44
CA GLY A 64 2.60 9.29 -3.02
C GLY A 64 2.07 10.44 -2.17
N LEU A 65 2.69 11.62 -2.30
CA LEU A 65 2.29 12.82 -1.53
C LEU A 65 0.84 13.23 -1.80
N LYS A 66 0.37 13.03 -3.03
CA LYS A 66 -1.02 13.28 -3.40
C LYS A 66 -1.97 12.32 -2.67
N GLU A 67 -1.69 11.01 -2.70
CA GLU A 67 -2.55 9.98 -2.12
C GLU A 67 -2.65 10.13 -0.60
N ALA A 68 -1.53 10.38 0.09
CA ALA A 68 -1.54 10.68 1.51
C ALA A 68 -2.33 11.95 1.84
N LYS A 69 -2.24 13.01 1.03
CA LYS A 69 -3.08 14.20 1.20
C LYS A 69 -4.57 13.86 1.00
N ASP A 70 -4.91 13.21 -0.11
CA ASP A 70 -6.28 12.87 -0.47
C ASP A 70 -6.95 11.94 0.56
N VAL A 71 -6.16 11.16 1.31
CA VAL A 71 -6.62 10.36 2.47
C VAL A 71 -6.79 11.22 3.72
N ILE A 72 -5.79 12.03 4.09
CA ILE A 72 -5.84 12.87 5.31
C ILE A 72 -6.91 13.97 5.23
N ASP A 73 -7.15 14.56 4.07
CA ASP A 73 -8.22 15.56 3.87
C ASP A 73 -9.64 14.96 3.88
N ARG A 74 -9.78 13.62 3.92
CA ARG A 74 -11.07 12.94 4.17
C ARG A 74 -11.32 12.64 5.65
N MET A 75 -10.35 12.90 6.54
CA MET A 75 -10.39 12.51 7.96
C MET A 75 -10.71 13.65 8.92
N GLY A 76 -10.74 14.90 8.45
CA GLY A 76 -11.06 16.10 9.24
C GLY A 76 -11.02 17.37 8.39
#